data_AF-A0A3N5I7W8-F1
#
_entry.id   AF-A0A3N5I7W8-F1
#
_cell.length_a   1.000
_cell.length_b   1.000
_cell.length_c   1.000
_cell.angle_alpha   90.00
_cell.angle_beta   90.00
_cell.angle_gamma   90.00
#
_symmetry.space_group_name_H-M   'P 1'
#
loop_
_entity.id
_entity.type
_entity.pdbx_description
1 polymer ?
#
loop_
_entity_poly.entity_id
_entity_poly.type
_entity_poly.pdbx_seq_one_letter_code
_entity_poly.pdbx_strand_id
1 'polypeptide(L)'
;MSPFPRFHVYLYGPAGGPLASHFDDVADSLAQLPRLYFEPDGSLVWSGQDWQIDGMLYDRDGVVQYADLKGYAPHDRWSELCQRILQPTRPPQVGADGATRNDWTWQLATVLSIAERSLHDLQTFEEITWGPSAKPMC
;
A
#
# COMPACT_ATOMS: atom_id res chain seq x y z
N MET A 1 -18.26 2.96 -17.69
CA MET A 1 -16.79 2.79 -17.61
C MET A 1 -16.31 3.72 -16.50
N SER A 2 -15.51 3.22 -15.55
CA SER A 2 -14.93 4.10 -14.52
C SER A 2 -13.98 5.11 -15.18
N PRO A 3 -13.90 6.36 -14.69
CA PRO A 3 -12.94 7.35 -15.18
C PRO A 3 -11.50 7.09 -14.72
N PHE A 4 -11.29 6.14 -13.82
CA PHE A 4 -9.98 5.88 -13.21
C PHE A 4 -9.22 4.73 -13.88
N PRO A 5 -7.87 4.78 -13.88
CA PRO A 5 -7.07 3.67 -14.38
C PRO A 5 -7.36 2.39 -13.59
N ARG A 6 -7.31 1.26 -14.29
CA ARG A 6 -7.47 -0.07 -13.69
C ARG A 6 -6.11 -0.64 -13.37
N PHE A 7 -6.01 -1.31 -12.23
CA PHE A 7 -4.80 -2.01 -11.83
C PHE A 7 -5.13 -3.39 -11.25
N HIS A 8 -4.14 -4.27 -11.31
CA HIS A 8 -4.09 -5.53 -10.59
C HIS A 8 -2.62 -5.82 -10.32
N VAL A 9 -2.23 -5.80 -9.05
CA VAL A 9 -0.83 -5.80 -8.64
C VAL A 9 -0.62 -6.59 -7.37
N TYR A 10 0.60 -7.11 -7.21
CA TYR A 10 1.09 -7.53 -5.91
C TYR A 10 2.00 -6.45 -5.33
N LEU A 11 1.73 -6.03 -4.10
CA LEU A 11 2.53 -5.09 -3.33
C LEU A 11 3.43 -5.86 -2.36
N TYR A 12 4.72 -5.71 -2.51
CA TYR A 12 5.77 -6.32 -1.70
C TYR A 12 6.57 -5.25 -0.95
N GLY A 13 7.33 -5.71 0.04
CA GLY A 13 8.38 -4.91 0.65
C GLY A 13 9.61 -4.73 -0.27
N PRO A 14 10.71 -4.23 0.32
CA PRO A 14 11.99 -4.04 -0.36
C PRO A 14 12.45 -5.28 -1.13
N ALA A 15 12.83 -5.09 -2.40
CA ALA A 15 13.38 -6.13 -3.27
C ALA A 15 12.49 -7.39 -3.41
N GLY A 16 11.16 -7.25 -3.30
CA GLY A 16 10.22 -8.37 -3.35
C GLY A 16 10.13 -9.19 -2.07
N GLY A 17 10.68 -8.70 -0.96
CA GLY A 17 10.59 -9.30 0.36
C GLY A 17 9.25 -9.03 1.07
N PRO A 18 9.09 -9.51 2.31
CA PRO A 18 7.92 -9.23 3.12
C PRO A 18 7.76 -7.74 3.41
N LEU A 19 6.52 -7.30 3.60
CA LEU A 19 6.22 -5.99 4.14
C LEU A 19 6.70 -5.95 5.59
N ALA A 20 7.33 -4.86 6.02
CA ALA A 20 7.79 -4.68 7.39
C ALA A 20 6.63 -4.42 8.39
N SER A 21 5.39 -4.66 7.96
CA SER A 21 4.16 -4.40 8.68
C SER A 21 3.63 -5.70 9.30
N HIS A 22 3.06 -5.63 10.50
CA HIS A 22 2.33 -6.76 11.09
C HIS A 22 0.87 -6.70 10.69
N PHE A 23 0.25 -7.87 10.59
CA PHE A 23 -1.13 -8.02 10.13
C PHE A 23 -2.10 -7.23 11.02
N ASP A 24 -2.02 -7.39 12.34
CA ASP A 24 -2.93 -6.75 13.29
C ASP A 24 -2.83 -5.22 13.23
N ASP A 25 -1.62 -4.67 13.13
CA ASP A 25 -1.41 -3.22 13.02
C ASP A 25 -1.95 -2.66 11.70
N VAL A 26 -1.79 -3.39 10.60
CA VAL A 26 -2.38 -3.03 9.31
C VAL A 26 -3.90 -3.11 9.40
N ALA A 27 -4.46 -4.16 10.00
CA ALA A 27 -5.90 -4.33 10.19
C ALA A 27 -6.50 -3.16 11.00
N ASP A 28 -5.86 -2.78 12.10
CA ASP A 28 -6.25 -1.65 12.94
C ASP A 28 -6.18 -0.32 12.17
N SER A 29 -5.14 -0.12 11.34
CA SER A 29 -4.99 1.07 10.50
C SER A 29 -6.03 1.14 9.39
N LEU A 30 -6.33 0.00 8.74
CA LEU A 30 -7.35 -0.12 7.71
C LEU A 30 -8.77 0.08 8.26
N ALA A 31 -9.05 -0.37 9.49
CA ALA A 31 -10.33 -0.16 10.16
C ALA A 31 -10.68 1.33 10.38
N GLN A 32 -9.68 2.22 10.34
CA GLN A 32 -9.89 3.67 10.41
C GLN A 32 -10.30 4.30 9.07
N LEU A 33 -10.19 3.57 7.96
CA LEU A 33 -10.59 4.09 6.65
C LEU A 33 -12.11 4.01 6.49
N PRO A 34 -12.81 5.15 6.26
CA PRO A 34 -14.25 5.12 6.07
C PRO A 34 -14.60 4.33 4.80
N ARG A 35 -15.65 3.52 4.89
CA ARG A 35 -16.16 2.65 3.79
C ARG A 35 -15.24 1.49 3.42
N LEU A 36 -14.17 1.26 4.18
CA LEU A 36 -13.34 0.07 4.02
C LEU A 36 -13.95 -1.06 4.85
N TYR A 37 -14.12 -2.21 4.22
CA TYR A 37 -14.42 -3.47 4.89
C TYR A 37 -13.16 -4.33 4.87
N PHE A 38 -12.75 -4.81 6.04
CA PHE A 38 -11.60 -5.68 6.24
C PHE A 38 -12.05 -6.90 7.05
N GLU A 39 -11.73 -8.09 6.58
CA GLU A 39 -12.06 -9.34 7.28
C GLU A 39 -10.80 -9.95 7.91
N PRO A 40 -10.95 -10.74 8.99
CA PRO A 40 -9.82 -11.39 9.66
C PRO A 40 -9.03 -12.38 8.78
N ASP A 41 -9.58 -12.79 7.63
CA ASP A 41 -8.89 -13.63 6.66
C ASP A 41 -7.93 -12.85 5.74
N GLY A 42 -7.84 -11.53 5.91
CA GLY A 42 -7.00 -10.63 5.13
C GLY A 42 -7.70 -10.02 3.93
N SER A 43 -8.94 -10.42 3.64
CA SER A 43 -9.70 -9.85 2.53
C SER A 43 -10.16 -8.43 2.84
N LEU A 44 -10.08 -7.56 1.83
CA LEU A 44 -10.49 -6.16 1.95
C LEU A 44 -11.24 -5.69 0.73
N VAL A 45 -12.23 -4.82 0.97
CA VAL A 45 -12.94 -4.08 -0.07
C VAL A 45 -13.05 -2.64 0.38
N TRP A 46 -12.52 -1.72 -0.42
CA TRP A 46 -12.64 -0.29 -0.20
C TRP A 46 -13.26 0.38 -1.42
N SER A 47 -14.37 1.10 -1.22
CA SER A 47 -15.12 1.67 -2.34
C SER A 47 -15.71 3.04 -2.06
N GLY A 48 -15.91 3.79 -3.13
CA GLY A 48 -16.62 5.07 -3.15
C GLY A 48 -17.59 5.14 -4.33
N GLN A 49 -18.03 6.34 -4.68
CA GLN A 49 -19.06 6.53 -5.69
C GLN A 49 -18.65 6.05 -7.10
N ASP A 50 -17.37 6.25 -7.47
CA ASP A 50 -16.85 5.96 -8.81
C ASP A 50 -15.54 5.16 -8.81
N TRP A 51 -15.16 4.59 -7.66
CA TRP A 51 -13.92 3.84 -7.46
C TRP A 51 -14.13 2.63 -6.53
N GLN A 52 -13.32 1.59 -6.72
CA GLN A 52 -13.31 0.40 -5.89
C GLN A 52 -11.94 -0.28 -5.96
N ILE A 53 -11.44 -0.70 -4.80
CA ILE A 53 -10.24 -1.52 -4.64
C ILE A 53 -10.63 -2.76 -3.83
N ASP A 54 -10.44 -3.93 -4.43
CA ASP A 54 -10.52 -5.22 -3.74
C ASP A 54 -9.09 -5.68 -3.46
N GLY A 55 -8.89 -6.36 -2.34
CA GLY A 55 -7.57 -6.87 -2.01
C GLY A 55 -7.57 -8.04 -1.04
N MET A 56 -6.38 -8.61 -0.88
CA MET A 56 -6.08 -9.68 0.07
C MET A 56 -4.69 -9.46 0.65
N LEU A 57 -4.59 -9.40 1.98
CA LEU A 57 -3.32 -9.43 2.70
C LEU A 57 -2.93 -10.87 2.98
N TYR A 58 -1.69 -11.21 2.67
CA TYR A 58 -1.12 -12.51 2.99
C TYR A 58 -0.05 -12.33 4.05
N ASP A 59 -0.21 -12.93 5.21
CA ASP A 59 0.79 -12.91 6.28
C ASP A 59 1.43 -14.28 6.51
N ARG A 60 2.53 -14.26 7.27
CA ARG A 60 3.14 -15.44 7.87
C ARG A 60 3.71 -15.04 9.21
N ASP A 61 3.33 -15.78 10.25
CA ASP A 61 3.73 -15.51 11.63
C ASP A 61 3.43 -14.06 12.06
N GLY A 62 2.30 -13.51 11.61
CA GLY A 62 1.84 -12.16 11.92
C GLY A 62 2.52 -11.05 11.10
N VAL A 63 3.49 -11.38 10.23
CA VAL A 63 4.16 -10.42 9.34
C VAL A 63 3.57 -10.50 7.95
N VAL A 64 3.13 -9.36 7.41
CA VAL A 64 2.54 -9.31 6.07
C VAL A 64 3.63 -9.62 5.02
N GLN A 65 3.41 -10.65 4.22
CA GLN A 65 4.32 -11.06 3.15
C GLN A 65 4.12 -10.22 1.90
N TYR A 66 2.86 -9.99 1.51
CA TYR A 66 2.48 -9.15 0.39
C TYR A 66 0.98 -8.85 0.42
N ALA A 67 0.54 -7.87 -0.37
CA ALA A 67 -0.86 -7.61 -0.65
C ALA A 67 -1.17 -7.88 -2.13
N ASP A 68 -2.25 -8.58 -2.43
CA ASP A 68 -2.87 -8.61 -3.75
C ASP A 68 -3.92 -7.50 -3.81
N LEU A 69 -3.77 -6.54 -4.74
CA LEU A 69 -4.65 -5.39 -4.88
C LEU A 69 -5.13 -5.27 -6.33
N LYS A 70 -6.44 -5.14 -6.53
CA LYS A 70 -7.04 -4.95 -7.85
C LYS A 70 -8.20 -3.98 -7.79
N GLY A 71 -8.41 -3.23 -8.87
CA GLY A 71 -9.53 -2.30 -8.92
C GLY A 71 -9.29 -1.13 -9.85
N TYR A 72 -9.93 -0.02 -9.51
CA TYR A 72 -9.80 1.27 -10.16
C TYR A 72 -10.03 2.37 -9.14
N ALA A 73 -9.12 3.32 -9.07
CA ALA A 73 -9.19 4.39 -8.10
C ALA A 73 -8.40 5.62 -8.55
N PRO A 74 -8.77 6.82 -8.06
CA PRO A 74 -7.88 7.97 -8.16
C PRO A 74 -6.60 7.74 -7.33
N HIS A 75 -5.55 8.48 -7.68
CA HIS A 75 -4.21 8.33 -7.08
C HIS A 75 -4.23 8.56 -5.56
N ASP A 76 -5.02 9.52 -5.06
CA ASP A 76 -5.14 9.81 -3.63
C ASP A 76 -5.64 8.62 -2.81
N ARG A 77 -6.63 7.86 -3.32
CA ARG A 77 -7.12 6.64 -2.66
C ARG A 77 -6.12 5.52 -2.74
N TRP A 78 -5.47 5.33 -3.88
CA TRP A 78 -4.39 4.36 -4.00
C TRP A 78 -3.27 4.63 -2.97
N SER A 79 -2.76 5.87 -2.94
CA SER A 79 -1.70 6.26 -2.03
C SER A 79 -2.13 6.13 -0.56
N GLU A 80 -3.35 6.50 -0.20
CA GLU A 80 -3.88 6.31 1.16
C GLU A 80 -3.90 4.83 1.55
N LEU A 81 -4.36 3.93 0.67
CA LEU A 81 -4.36 2.49 0.94
C LEU A 81 -2.94 1.95 1.12
N CYS A 82 -2.04 2.27 0.18
CA CYS A 82 -0.64 1.88 0.27
C CYS A 82 0.00 2.40 1.56
N GLN A 83 -0.33 3.62 1.99
CA GLN A 83 0.17 4.17 3.24
C GLN A 83 -0.28 3.37 4.46
N ARG A 84 -1.53 2.89 4.49
CA ARG A 84 -2.04 2.05 5.59
C ARG A 84 -1.35 0.69 5.62
N ILE A 85 -1.12 0.08 4.47
CA ILE A 85 -0.49 -1.24 4.35
C ILE A 85 1.02 -1.18 4.66
N LEU A 86 1.71 -0.14 4.18
CA LEU A 86 3.17 -0.01 4.28
C LEU A 86 3.66 0.61 5.59
N GLN A 87 2.76 1.03 6.48
CA GLN A 87 3.12 1.57 7.79
C GLN A 87 3.95 0.55 8.59
N PRO A 88 5.24 0.84 8.89
CA PRO A 88 6.02 -0.04 9.74
C PRO A 88 5.46 0.02 11.16
N THR A 89 5.52 -1.11 11.85
CA THR A 89 4.94 -1.33 13.18
C THR A 89 5.71 -0.70 14.33
N ARG A 90 6.79 0.02 14.04
CA ARG A 90 7.57 0.68 15.08
C ARG A 90 7.47 2.21 14.95
N PRO A 91 7.13 2.94 16.03
CA PRO A 91 7.37 4.38 16.05
C PRO A 91 8.85 4.64 15.74
N PRO A 92 9.20 5.76 15.10
CA PRO A 92 10.57 6.09 14.76
C PRO A 92 11.42 5.91 16.02
N GLN A 93 12.40 5.02 15.96
CA GLN A 93 13.30 4.85 17.10
C GLN A 93 14.01 6.18 17.30
N VAL A 94 13.77 6.80 18.44
CA VAL A 94 14.62 7.88 18.93
C VAL A 94 15.99 7.24 19.13
N GLY A 95 16.97 7.63 18.32
CA GLY A 95 18.35 7.21 18.54
C GLY A 95 18.79 7.61 19.95
N ALA A 96 19.83 6.97 20.48
CA ALA A 96 20.39 7.35 21.79
C ALA A 96 20.86 8.83 21.84
N ASP A 97 20.92 9.49 20.69
CA ASP A 97 21.23 10.91 20.46
C ASP A 97 20.00 11.85 20.49
N GLY A 98 18.79 11.33 20.71
CA GLY A 98 17.56 12.12 20.68
C GLY A 98 17.07 12.45 19.27
N ALA A 99 17.71 11.94 18.22
CA ALA A 99 17.27 12.16 16.85
C ALA A 99 16.15 11.17 16.50
N THR A 100 14.96 11.69 16.18
CA THR A 100 13.93 10.93 15.46
C THR A 100 14.44 10.65 14.04
N ARG A 101 14.83 9.40 13.77
CA ARG A 101 15.03 8.94 12.39
C ARG A 101 13.66 8.69 11.77
N ASN A 102 13.17 9.69 11.06
CA ASN A 102 11.99 9.59 10.21
C ASN A 102 12.37 8.93 8.87
N ASP A 103 12.95 7.73 8.93
CA ASP A 103 13.41 7.00 7.75
C ASP A 103 12.24 6.23 7.09
N TRP A 104 11.08 6.89 6.98
CA TRP A 104 9.85 6.39 6.35
C TRP A 104 10.09 6.25 4.84
N THR A 105 10.85 5.23 4.45
CA THR A 105 11.23 5.00 3.07
C THR A 105 10.09 4.28 2.35
N TRP A 106 9.08 5.06 1.96
CA TRP A 106 8.13 4.72 0.89
C TRP A 106 8.83 4.23 -0.40
N GLN A 107 10.11 4.61 -0.54
CA GLN A 107 11.01 4.28 -1.66
C GLN A 107 11.40 2.80 -1.78
N LEU A 108 10.96 1.92 -0.88
CA LEU A 108 11.36 0.51 -0.94
C LEU A 108 10.22 -0.46 -1.26
N ALA A 109 8.96 -0.01 -1.38
CA ALA A 109 7.89 -0.91 -1.78
C ALA A 109 8.05 -1.32 -3.25
N THR A 110 7.87 -2.61 -3.53
CA THR A 110 7.96 -3.18 -4.88
C THR A 110 6.57 -3.58 -5.35
N VAL A 111 6.21 -3.23 -6.57
CA VAL A 111 4.92 -3.53 -7.19
C VAL A 111 5.12 -4.45 -8.39
N LEU A 112 4.49 -5.63 -8.37
CA LEU A 112 4.40 -6.52 -9.53
C LEU A 112 3.10 -6.22 -10.29
N SER A 113 3.19 -5.57 -11.44
CA SER A 113 2.06 -5.33 -12.34
C SER A 113 1.65 -6.63 -13.03
N ILE A 114 0.43 -7.10 -12.81
CA ILE A 114 -0.06 -8.35 -13.44
C ILE A 114 -0.33 -8.17 -14.92
N ALA A 115 -0.79 -6.98 -15.30
CA ALA A 115 -1.04 -6.63 -16.69
C ALA A 115 0.26 -6.63 -17.52
N GLU A 116 1.33 -6.07 -16.96
CA GLU A 116 2.62 -5.91 -17.67
C GLU A 116 3.61 -7.04 -17.37
N ARG A 117 3.35 -7.84 -16.33
CA ARG A 117 4.23 -8.91 -15.83
C ARG A 117 5.64 -8.40 -15.49
N SER A 118 5.70 -7.19 -14.93
CA SER A 118 6.94 -6.48 -14.60
C SER A 118 6.93 -5.98 -13.17
N LEU A 119 8.12 -5.95 -12.57
CA LEU A 119 8.37 -5.36 -11.25
C LEU A 119 8.73 -3.89 -11.43
N HIS A 120 8.13 -3.05 -10.60
CA HIS A 120 8.39 -1.62 -10.50
C HIS A 120 8.63 -1.28 -9.03
N ASP A 121 9.39 -0.24 -8.74
CA ASP A 121 9.19 0.45 -7.46
C ASP A 121 7.81 1.13 -7.46
N LEU A 122 7.28 1.40 -6.27
CA LEU A 122 5.95 2.00 -6.11
C LEU A 122 5.80 3.33 -6.87
N GLN A 123 6.82 4.19 -6.86
CA GLN A 123 6.76 5.49 -7.53
C GLN A 123 6.68 5.32 -9.05
N THR A 124 7.51 4.47 -9.64
CA THR A 124 7.48 4.17 -11.08
C THR A 124 6.12 3.61 -11.48
N PHE A 125 5.53 2.71 -10.69
CA PHE A 125 4.19 2.19 -10.96
C PHE A 125 3.12 3.30 -10.93
N GLU A 126 3.19 4.20 -9.95
CA GLU A 126 2.26 5.33 -9.84
C GLU A 126 2.35 6.27 -11.04
N GLU A 127 3.58 6.59 -11.49
CA GLU A 127 3.82 7.45 -12.65
C GLU A 127 3.29 6.84 -13.95
N ILE A 128 3.39 5.52 -14.13
CA ILE A 128 2.83 4.80 -15.28
C ILE A 128 1.29 4.83 -15.25
N THR A 129 0.71 4.65 -14.06
CA THR A 129 -0.73 4.41 -13.92
C THR A 129 -1.55 5.70 -13.90
N TRP A 130 -1.09 6.72 -13.18
CA TRP A 130 -1.79 8.00 -13.03
C TRP A 130 -1.10 9.18 -13.73
N GLY A 131 0.09 8.96 -14.31
CA GLY A 131 0.92 10.01 -14.88
C GLY A 131 1.84 10.65 -13.83
N PRO A 132 2.68 11.62 -14.23
CA PRO A 132 3.60 12.27 -13.32
C PRO A 132 2.84 12.93 -12.16
N SER A 133 2.99 12.37 -10.97
CA SER A 133 2.42 12.94 -9.76
C SER A 133 3.06 14.32 -9.56
N ALA A 134 2.25 15.38 -9.54
CA ALA A 134 2.71 16.67 -9.06
C ALA A 134 3.14 16.43 -7.61
N LYS A 135 4.45 16.36 -7.35
CA LYS A 135 4.99 16.17 -6.00
C LYS A 135 4.26 17.13 -5.06
N PRO A 136 3.75 16.67 -3.90
CA PRO A 136 3.39 17.61 -2.85
C PRO A 136 4.67 18.41 -2.54
N MET A 137 4.60 19.71 -2.80
CA MET A 137 5.68 20.65 -2.54
C MET A 137 5.91 20.63 -1.03
N CYS A 138 7.10 20.16 -0.61
CA CYS A 138 7.56 20.25 0.78
C CYS A 138 7.51 21.70 1.27
#